data_AF-A0A1N6FPQ5-F1
#
_entry.id   AF-A0A1N6FPQ5-F1
#
_cell.length_a   1.000
_cell.length_b   1.000
_cell.length_c   1.000
_cell.angle_alpha   90.00
_cell.angle_beta   90.00
_cell.angle_gamma   90.00
#
_symmetry.space_group_name_H-M   'P 1'
#
loop_
_entity.id
_entity.type
_entity.pdbx_description
1 polymer ?
#
loop_
_entity_poly.entity_id
_entity_poly.type
_entity_poly.pdbx_seq_one_letter_code
_entity_poly.pdbx_strand_id
1 'polypeptide(L)'
;MKKLIVAGALLLVAIVIYSFVSGNKEAPNTESNISFYKTPLVCPAAPQIGCGSKAKPVLLSLENKSDVVTEAWLNRTGTVIAVVWKENTTPDLRTSVANAVFTENKLNVTAVSGEEEKTLMADFANKQNWYRNTDVDKLSMEEAGIIADRLISRVNAKTPLSKEKAENLKTEFIQAFKNRFTKNYGSAINNNEQKVENDIEKQIEGDLLSIGQKYLNESEMTALKEAIGMGLRPTEKDKSKSKSCC
;
A
#
# COMPACT_ATOMS: atom_id res chain seq x y z
N MET A 1 -41.87 2.01 88.07
CA MET A 1 -41.93 3.48 88.16
C MET A 1 -40.51 4.04 88.16
N LYS A 2 -40.28 5.12 87.40
CA LYS A 2 -39.03 5.94 87.28
C LYS A 2 -37.89 5.26 86.50
N LYS A 3 -37.78 5.44 85.17
CA LYS A 3 -37.21 6.60 84.42
C LYS A 3 -35.90 7.12 85.02
N LEU A 4 -34.80 6.98 84.27
CA LEU A 4 -33.82 8.04 84.02
C LEU A 4 -32.87 7.63 82.87
N ILE A 5 -33.15 8.21 81.71
CA ILE A 5 -32.21 8.48 80.61
C ILE A 5 -31.48 9.78 81.00
N VAL A 6 -30.18 9.88 80.71
CA VAL A 6 -29.37 11.07 80.32
C VAL A 6 -27.89 10.61 80.39
N ALA A 7 -27.28 10.27 79.26
CA ALA A 7 -26.43 11.13 78.43
C ALA A 7 -25.15 11.60 79.13
N GLY A 8 -23.99 11.19 78.62
CA GLY A 8 -22.70 11.65 79.14
C GLY A 8 -21.50 11.15 78.33
N ALA A 9 -20.90 12.10 77.62
CA ALA A 9 -19.52 12.14 77.13
C ALA A 9 -19.15 11.29 75.89
N LEU A 10 -19.08 12.02 74.77
CA LEU A 10 -18.16 11.79 73.65
C LEU A 10 -16.76 11.39 74.15
N LEU A 11 -16.23 10.30 73.60
CA LEU A 11 -14.79 10.16 73.44
C LEU A 11 -14.47 9.91 71.96
N LEU A 12 -13.75 10.87 71.40
CA LEU A 12 -13.16 10.87 70.06
C LEU A 12 -12.20 9.69 69.89
N VAL A 13 -12.51 8.80 68.96
CA VAL A 13 -11.50 8.00 68.26
C VAL A 13 -11.89 7.95 66.78
N ALA A 14 -11.43 8.95 66.04
CA ALA A 14 -11.44 8.93 64.58
C ALA A 14 -10.34 7.96 64.12
N ILE A 15 -10.69 6.70 63.82
CA ILE A 15 -9.82 5.82 63.06
C ILE A 15 -10.10 6.05 61.59
N VAL A 16 -9.26 6.94 61.04
CA VAL A 16 -8.99 7.11 59.63
C VAL A 16 -8.29 5.83 59.16
N ILE A 17 -9.03 4.91 58.54
CA ILE A 17 -8.40 3.88 57.67
C ILE A 17 -8.37 4.46 56.27
N TYR A 18 -7.34 5.29 56.04
CA TYR A 18 -6.76 5.48 54.71
C TYR A 18 -6.17 4.13 54.30
N SER A 19 -6.94 3.32 53.56
CA SER A 19 -6.34 2.31 52.71
C SER A 19 -5.80 3.04 51.49
N PHE A 20 -4.50 3.28 51.56
CA PHE A 20 -3.66 3.84 50.53
C PHE A 20 -3.92 3.22 49.15
N VAL A 21 -3.96 4.11 48.17
CA VAL A 21 -3.79 3.83 46.74
C VAL A 21 -2.55 2.95 46.51
N SER A 22 -2.77 1.89 45.78
CA SER A 22 -1.82 1.30 44.81
C SER A 22 -2.73 0.79 43.69
N GLY A 23 -2.99 1.53 42.61
CA GLY A 23 -1.96 2.24 41.85
C GLY A 23 -0.96 1.23 41.31
N ASN A 24 -1.41 0.11 40.74
CA ASN A 24 -0.55 -0.78 39.97
C ASN A 24 -1.22 -1.18 38.65
N LYS A 25 -0.92 -0.32 37.68
CA LYS A 25 -0.56 -0.64 36.30
C LYS A 25 -1.60 -1.40 35.48
N GLU A 26 -2.27 -0.66 34.61
CA GLU A 26 -2.32 -1.10 33.22
C GLU A 26 -0.90 -1.55 32.79
N ALA A 27 -0.76 -2.83 32.55
CA ALA A 27 0.25 -3.37 31.65
C ALA A 27 -0.38 -4.62 31.03
N PRO A 28 -0.63 -4.55 29.72
CA PRO A 28 0.45 -4.90 28.83
C PRO A 28 0.89 -3.66 28.08
N ASN A 29 1.99 -3.05 28.51
CA ASN A 29 2.85 -2.41 27.51
C ASN A 29 3.61 -3.55 26.80
N THR A 30 2.88 -4.39 26.07
CA THR A 30 3.48 -5.03 24.91
C THR A 30 3.72 -3.87 23.97
N GLU A 31 4.92 -3.29 24.01
CA GLU A 31 5.41 -2.49 22.89
C GLU A 31 5.01 -3.27 21.65
N SER A 32 4.10 -2.71 20.87
CA SER A 32 3.62 -3.34 19.65
C SER A 32 4.83 -3.87 18.90
N ASN A 33 4.83 -5.15 18.55
CA ASN A 33 5.86 -5.74 17.71
C ASN A 33 5.68 -5.31 16.24
N ILE A 34 4.91 -4.26 15.97
CA ILE A 34 4.61 -3.74 14.64
C ILE A 34 5.09 -2.30 14.59
N SER A 35 5.85 -1.98 13.55
CA SER A 35 6.25 -0.60 13.22
C SER A 35 5.65 -0.17 11.89
N PHE A 36 5.19 1.07 11.81
CA PHE A 36 4.61 1.63 10.59
C PHE A 36 5.50 2.72 10.00
N TYR A 37 5.55 2.76 8.66
CA TYR A 37 6.38 3.70 7.92
C TYR A 37 5.59 4.29 6.76
N LYS A 38 5.48 5.62 6.72
CA LYS A 38 4.98 6.34 5.54
C LYS A 38 5.92 6.13 4.37
N THR A 39 5.36 5.92 3.19
CA THR A 39 6.12 5.59 2.00
C THR A 39 5.48 6.15 0.72
N PRO A 40 6.25 6.51 -0.31
CA PRO A 40 5.75 7.00 -1.59
C PRO A 40 5.53 5.87 -2.61
N LEU A 41 4.89 4.76 -2.22
CA LEU A 41 4.67 3.60 -3.09
C LEU A 41 3.32 3.64 -3.83
N VAL A 42 2.68 4.80 -3.93
CA VAL A 42 1.46 4.99 -4.74
C VAL A 42 1.77 4.77 -6.23
N CYS A 43 0.88 4.09 -6.96
CA CYS A 43 0.97 3.92 -8.42
C CYS A 43 0.80 5.26 -9.15
N PRO A 44 1.80 5.74 -9.92
CA PRO A 44 1.61 6.95 -10.74
C PRO A 44 0.55 6.76 -11.83
N ALA A 45 0.37 5.53 -12.33
CA ALA A 45 -0.62 5.21 -13.36
C ALA A 45 -2.00 4.85 -12.79
N ALA A 46 -2.11 4.62 -11.48
CA ALA A 46 -3.34 4.29 -10.77
C ALA A 46 -3.32 4.91 -9.35
N PRO A 47 -3.44 6.26 -9.22
CA PRO A 47 -3.14 6.97 -7.97
C PRO A 47 -3.99 6.59 -6.74
N GLN A 48 -5.04 5.79 -6.92
CA GLN A 48 -5.89 5.28 -5.85
C GLN A 48 -5.38 3.99 -5.19
N ILE A 49 -4.33 3.35 -5.73
CA ILE A 49 -3.75 2.11 -5.20
C ILE A 49 -2.22 2.18 -5.11
N GLY A 50 -1.65 1.28 -4.31
CA GLY A 50 -0.22 1.06 -4.21
C GLY A 50 0.37 0.31 -5.40
N CYS A 51 1.61 0.63 -5.73
CA CYS A 51 2.38 0.05 -6.82
C CYS A 51 3.01 -1.26 -6.40
N GLY A 52 2.31 -2.35 -6.71
CA GLY A 52 2.74 -3.69 -6.34
C GLY A 52 4.11 -4.05 -6.91
N SER A 53 4.39 -3.67 -8.16
CA SER A 53 5.70 -3.88 -8.81
C SER A 53 6.85 -3.17 -8.10
N LYS A 54 6.62 -1.99 -7.51
CA LYS A 54 7.62 -1.25 -6.70
C LYS A 54 7.68 -1.72 -5.25
N ALA A 55 6.54 -2.09 -4.67
CA ALA A 55 6.46 -2.50 -3.28
C ALA A 55 7.04 -3.90 -3.06
N LYS A 56 6.84 -4.82 -4.01
CA LYS A 56 7.27 -6.22 -3.90
C LYS A 56 8.75 -6.41 -3.53
N PRO A 57 9.73 -5.78 -4.20
CA PRO A 57 11.14 -5.94 -3.82
C PRO A 57 11.41 -5.45 -2.39
N VAL A 58 10.79 -4.34 -1.96
CA VAL A 58 10.94 -3.81 -0.59
C VAL A 58 10.40 -4.79 0.44
N LEU A 59 9.17 -5.29 0.23
CA LEU A 59 8.54 -6.24 1.15
C LEU A 59 9.33 -7.55 1.23
N LEU A 60 9.84 -8.03 0.09
CA LEU A 60 10.69 -9.21 0.03
C LEU A 60 12.02 -8.98 0.77
N SER A 61 12.68 -7.84 0.58
CA SER A 61 13.92 -7.51 1.29
C SER A 61 13.73 -7.41 2.80
N LEU A 62 12.59 -6.90 3.27
CA LEU A 62 12.22 -6.89 4.68
C LEU A 62 12.03 -8.32 5.21
N GLU A 63 11.23 -9.14 4.54
CA GLU A 63 10.95 -10.51 4.98
C GLU A 63 12.14 -11.46 4.84
N ASN A 64 13.10 -11.14 3.96
CA ASN A 64 14.39 -11.84 3.88
C ASN A 64 15.26 -11.63 5.14
N LYS A 65 15.00 -10.60 5.96
CA LYS A 65 15.57 -10.44 7.32
C LYS A 65 14.82 -11.33 8.31
N SER A 66 14.67 -12.60 7.95
CA SER A 66 13.82 -13.58 8.63
C SER A 66 14.28 -13.90 10.06
N ASP A 67 15.48 -13.48 10.45
CA ASP A 67 16.01 -13.55 11.82
C ASP A 67 15.30 -12.57 12.77
N VAL A 68 14.73 -11.48 12.25
CA VAL A 68 14.14 -10.39 13.05
C VAL A 68 12.77 -9.91 12.56
N VAL A 69 12.45 -10.09 11.27
CA VAL A 69 11.16 -9.76 10.66
C VAL A 69 10.31 -11.01 10.49
N THR A 70 9.06 -10.94 10.92
CA THR A 70 8.04 -12.00 10.72
C THR A 70 7.23 -11.74 9.45
N GLU A 71 6.79 -10.50 9.25
CA GLU A 71 5.96 -10.11 8.10
C GLU A 71 6.23 -8.67 7.67
N ALA A 72 6.04 -8.37 6.38
CA ALA A 72 5.98 -7.02 5.86
C ALA A 72 4.74 -6.84 4.99
N TRP A 73 4.04 -5.73 5.19
CA TRP A 73 2.76 -5.45 4.54
C TRP A 73 2.75 -4.05 3.94
N LEU A 74 2.08 -3.89 2.80
CA LEU A 74 1.73 -2.60 2.21
C LEU A 74 0.23 -2.37 2.37
N ASN A 75 -0.18 -1.17 2.77
CA ASN A 75 -1.60 -0.81 2.74
C ASN A 75 -2.10 -0.62 1.29
N ARG A 76 -3.40 -0.72 1.05
CA ARG A 76 -4.01 -0.69 -0.29
C ARG A 76 -3.61 0.53 -1.13
N THR A 77 -3.48 1.69 -0.51
CA THR A 77 -3.13 2.95 -1.20
C THR A 77 -1.64 3.08 -1.48
N GLY A 78 -0.78 2.23 -0.92
CA GLY A 78 0.67 2.29 -1.08
C GLY A 78 1.32 3.45 -0.34
N THR A 79 0.70 3.92 0.74
CA THR A 79 1.17 5.06 1.53
C THR A 79 1.83 4.65 2.84
N VAL A 80 1.63 3.40 3.28
CA VAL A 80 2.17 2.88 4.54
C VAL A 80 2.69 1.45 4.35
N ILE A 81 3.88 1.19 4.89
CA ILE A 81 4.39 -0.16 5.15
C ILE A 81 4.24 -0.47 6.65
N ALA A 82 3.75 -1.66 6.97
CA ALA A 82 3.81 -2.24 8.31
C ALA A 82 4.86 -3.35 8.35
N VAL A 83 5.74 -3.30 9.35
CA VAL A 83 6.74 -4.34 9.61
C VAL A 83 6.39 -5.02 10.92
N VAL A 84 6.12 -6.33 10.86
CA VAL A 84 5.85 -7.17 12.01
C VAL A 84 7.16 -7.83 12.41
N TRP A 85 7.65 -7.49 13.59
CA TRP A 85 8.91 -7.96 14.15
C TRP A 85 8.72 -9.24 14.97
N LYS A 86 9.79 -10.01 15.09
CA LYS A 86 9.86 -11.12 16.05
C LYS A 86 9.89 -10.60 17.49
N GLU A 87 9.37 -11.41 18.40
CA GLU A 87 9.44 -11.16 19.84
C GLU A 87 10.87 -10.85 20.28
N ASN A 88 11.03 -9.94 21.26
CA ASN A 88 12.32 -9.50 21.79
C ASN A 88 13.24 -8.72 20.82
N THR A 89 12.80 -8.42 19.60
CA THR A 89 13.54 -7.52 18.70
C THR A 89 13.52 -6.11 19.29
N THR A 90 14.68 -5.56 19.64
CA THR A 90 14.80 -4.25 20.30
C THR A 90 14.44 -3.09 19.36
N PRO A 91 13.90 -1.96 19.85
CA PRO A 91 13.56 -0.80 19.01
C PRO A 91 14.72 -0.29 18.13
N ASP A 92 15.95 -0.29 18.66
CA ASP A 92 17.15 0.13 17.92
C ASP A 92 17.45 -0.82 16.75
N LEU A 93 17.32 -2.14 16.99
CA LEU A 93 17.54 -3.14 15.94
C LEU A 93 16.45 -3.05 14.86
N ARG A 94 15.18 -2.87 15.26
CA ARG A 94 14.06 -2.64 14.32
C ARG A 94 14.36 -1.45 13.40
N THR A 95 14.76 -0.33 14.00
CA THR A 95 15.08 0.91 13.27
C THR A 95 16.26 0.72 12.32
N SER A 96 17.34 0.10 12.79
CA SER A 96 18.53 -0.16 11.99
C SER A 96 18.23 -1.06 10.78
N VAL A 97 17.52 -2.17 10.99
CA VAL A 97 17.16 -3.13 9.94
C VAL A 97 16.21 -2.51 8.92
N ALA A 98 15.16 -1.82 9.37
CA ALA A 98 14.23 -1.14 8.49
C ALA A 98 14.94 -0.09 7.63
N ASN A 99 15.75 0.79 8.24
CA ASN A 99 16.48 1.83 7.53
C ASN A 99 17.46 1.26 6.50
N ALA A 100 18.16 0.17 6.81
CA ALA A 100 19.05 -0.49 5.87
C ALA A 100 18.29 -0.98 4.64
N VAL A 101 17.15 -1.67 4.84
CA VAL A 101 16.33 -2.17 3.73
C VAL A 101 15.73 -1.05 2.89
N PHE A 102 15.19 -0.01 3.53
CA PHE A 102 14.63 1.13 2.80
C PHE A 102 15.69 1.90 2.03
N THR A 103 16.89 2.07 2.59
CA THR A 103 18.02 2.72 1.89
C THR A 103 18.49 1.90 0.69
N GLU A 104 18.66 0.58 0.86
CA GLU A 104 19.03 -0.34 -0.23
C GLU A 104 18.03 -0.29 -1.39
N ASN A 105 16.75 -0.15 -1.06
CA ASN A 105 15.67 -0.02 -2.05
C ASN A 105 15.40 1.43 -2.50
N LYS A 106 16.27 2.40 -2.13
CA LYS A 106 16.13 3.83 -2.46
C LYS A 106 14.76 4.42 -2.09
N LEU A 107 14.18 3.93 -0.99
CA LEU A 107 12.85 4.31 -0.53
C LEU A 107 12.95 5.29 0.63
N ASN A 108 12.49 6.51 0.39
CA ASN A 108 12.37 7.51 1.45
C ASN A 108 11.14 7.19 2.31
N VAL A 109 11.36 6.91 3.59
CA VAL A 109 10.27 6.62 4.53
C VAL A 109 10.28 7.54 5.72
N THR A 110 9.17 7.60 6.44
CA THR A 110 9.07 8.28 7.73
C THR A 110 8.37 7.36 8.71
N ALA A 111 9.03 7.05 9.84
CA ALA A 111 8.41 6.26 10.90
C ALA A 111 7.17 6.98 11.44
N VAL A 112 6.12 6.22 11.71
CA VAL A 112 4.86 6.72 12.26
C VAL A 112 4.83 6.42 13.75
N SER A 113 4.38 7.39 14.55
CA SER A 113 4.23 7.28 15.99
C SER A 113 3.01 8.04 16.49
N GLY A 114 2.61 7.80 17.74
CA GLY A 114 1.55 8.57 18.41
C GLY A 114 0.16 8.20 17.93
N GLU A 115 -0.71 9.20 17.71
CA GLU A 115 -2.12 8.94 17.40
C GLU A 115 -2.35 8.29 16.02
N GLU A 116 -1.49 8.63 15.06
CA GLU A 116 -1.54 8.02 13.74
C GLU A 116 -1.16 6.53 13.79
N GLU A 117 -0.18 6.17 14.62
CA GLU A 117 0.21 4.77 14.84
C GLU A 117 -0.95 3.96 15.43
N LYS A 118 -1.68 4.50 16.41
CA LYS A 118 -2.86 3.83 17.00
C LYS A 118 -3.95 3.61 15.95
N THR A 119 -4.19 4.60 15.09
CA THR A 119 -5.17 4.49 14.00
C THR A 119 -4.77 3.40 13.02
N LEU A 120 -3.50 3.36 12.62
CA LEU A 120 -2.96 2.32 11.74
C LEU A 120 -3.00 0.94 12.39
N MET A 121 -2.79 0.84 13.71
CA MET A 121 -2.93 -0.42 14.44
C MET A 121 -4.35 -0.99 14.34
N ALA A 122 -5.36 -0.13 14.52
CA ALA A 122 -6.76 -0.53 14.42
C ALA A 122 -7.13 -0.97 12.99
N ASP A 123 -6.66 -0.25 11.97
CA ASP A 123 -6.84 -0.62 10.56
C ASP A 123 -6.11 -1.93 10.22
N PHE A 124 -4.89 -2.11 10.74
CA PHE A 124 -4.08 -3.31 10.51
C PHE A 124 -4.63 -4.56 11.19
N ALA A 125 -5.41 -4.45 12.26
CA ALA A 125 -5.88 -5.59 13.05
C ALA A 125 -6.65 -6.64 12.23
N ASN A 126 -7.41 -6.22 11.20
CA ASN A 126 -8.14 -7.13 10.31
C ASN A 126 -7.41 -7.45 9.00
N LYS A 127 -6.32 -6.72 8.68
CA LYS A 127 -5.48 -6.85 7.48
C LYS A 127 -6.25 -6.83 6.14
N GLN A 128 -7.51 -6.38 6.10
CA GLN A 128 -8.38 -6.49 4.91
C GLN A 128 -7.83 -5.68 3.73
N ASN A 129 -7.26 -4.51 4.00
CA ASN A 129 -6.68 -3.61 3.01
C ASN A 129 -5.14 -3.64 3.03
N TRP A 130 -4.55 -4.75 3.48
CA TRP A 130 -3.11 -4.91 3.59
C TRP A 130 -2.63 -6.09 2.76
N TYR A 131 -1.51 -5.91 2.07
CA TYR A 131 -0.99 -6.82 1.08
C TYR A 131 0.45 -7.21 1.43
N ARG A 132 0.72 -8.51 1.59
CA ARG A 132 2.09 -9.04 1.70
C ARG A 132 2.80 -9.08 0.36
N ASN A 133 4.07 -9.48 0.37
CA ASN A 133 4.91 -9.62 -0.83
C ASN A 133 4.25 -10.42 -1.97
N THR A 134 3.47 -11.46 -1.65
CA THR A 134 2.78 -12.30 -2.66
C THR A 134 1.46 -11.70 -3.11
N ASP A 135 0.82 -10.91 -2.25
CA ASP A 135 -0.50 -10.33 -2.51
C ASP A 135 -0.42 -9.00 -3.27
N VAL A 136 0.70 -8.28 -3.21
CA VAL A 136 0.87 -7.03 -3.97
C VAL A 136 0.81 -7.25 -5.49
N ASP A 137 0.97 -8.48 -5.98
CA ASP A 137 0.70 -8.80 -7.39
C ASP A 137 -0.77 -8.55 -7.76
N LYS A 138 -1.71 -8.63 -6.80
CA LYS A 138 -3.12 -8.27 -7.01
C LYS A 138 -3.26 -6.77 -7.29
N LEU A 139 -2.49 -5.93 -6.61
CA LEU A 139 -2.45 -4.49 -6.87
C LEU A 139 -1.87 -4.20 -8.26
N SER A 140 -0.82 -4.91 -8.65
CA SER A 140 -0.27 -4.83 -10.01
C SER A 140 -1.31 -5.24 -11.08
N MET A 141 -2.10 -6.28 -10.81
CA MET A 141 -3.18 -6.69 -11.71
C MET A 141 -4.32 -5.66 -11.80
N GLU A 142 -4.67 -5.02 -10.69
CA GLU A 142 -5.65 -3.93 -10.66
C GLU A 142 -5.14 -2.71 -11.45
N GLU A 143 -3.86 -2.34 -11.25
CA GLU A 143 -3.19 -1.29 -12.02
C GLU A 143 -3.22 -1.57 -13.54
N ALA A 144 -2.92 -2.80 -13.94
CA ALA A 144 -2.99 -3.24 -15.34
C ALA A 144 -4.38 -3.03 -15.95
N GLY A 145 -5.44 -3.38 -15.18
CA GLY A 145 -6.83 -3.14 -15.57
C GLY A 145 -7.14 -1.66 -15.78
N ILE A 146 -6.74 -0.83 -14.83
CA ILE A 146 -6.95 0.63 -14.86
C ILE A 146 -6.26 1.27 -16.08
N ILE A 147 -5.02 0.85 -16.39
CA ILE A 147 -4.29 1.37 -17.54
C ILE A 147 -4.95 0.91 -18.85
N ALA A 148 -5.33 -0.35 -18.96
CA ALA A 148 -6.02 -0.88 -20.14
C ALA A 148 -7.35 -0.15 -20.40
N ASP A 149 -8.17 0.02 -19.37
CA ASP A 149 -9.44 0.76 -19.45
C ASP A 149 -9.24 2.20 -19.91
N ARG A 150 -8.18 2.86 -19.41
CA ARG A 150 -7.82 4.22 -19.82
C ARG A 150 -7.44 4.28 -21.30
N LEU A 151 -6.56 3.39 -21.76
CA LEU A 151 -6.14 3.35 -23.15
C LEU A 151 -7.33 3.13 -24.09
N ILE A 152 -8.19 2.17 -23.76
CA ILE A 152 -9.39 1.87 -24.56
C ILE A 152 -10.36 3.05 -24.57
N SER A 153 -10.55 3.71 -23.43
CA SER A 153 -11.39 4.91 -23.34
C SER A 153 -10.88 6.04 -24.22
N ARG A 154 -9.55 6.19 -24.34
CA ARG A 154 -8.92 7.18 -25.22
C ARG A 154 -9.09 6.83 -26.70
N VAL A 155 -8.93 5.56 -27.07
CA VAL A 155 -9.21 5.08 -28.43
C VAL A 155 -10.67 5.32 -28.79
N ASN A 156 -11.61 4.86 -27.95
CA ASN A 156 -13.05 5.03 -28.16
C ASN A 156 -13.50 6.50 -28.27
N ALA A 157 -12.81 7.42 -27.60
CA ALA A 157 -13.09 8.85 -27.72
C ALA A 157 -12.74 9.45 -29.09
N LYS A 158 -11.94 8.74 -29.89
CA LYS A 158 -11.51 9.15 -31.23
C LYS A 158 -12.19 8.33 -32.33
N THR A 159 -12.30 7.03 -32.11
CA THR A 159 -12.86 6.06 -33.04
C THR A 159 -13.59 4.99 -32.24
N PRO A 160 -14.94 4.97 -32.29
CA PRO A 160 -15.72 4.01 -31.53
C PRO A 160 -15.39 2.58 -31.92
N LEU A 161 -14.92 1.79 -30.97
CA LEU A 161 -14.71 0.35 -31.13
C LEU A 161 -16.03 -0.39 -30.89
N SER A 162 -16.21 -1.53 -31.56
CA SER A 162 -17.24 -2.47 -31.14
C SER A 162 -16.94 -2.99 -29.73
N LYS A 163 -17.99 -3.41 -29.01
CA LYS A 163 -17.85 -3.99 -27.67
C LYS A 163 -16.86 -5.15 -27.65
N GLU A 164 -16.96 -6.06 -28.61
CA GLU A 164 -16.09 -7.22 -28.76
C GLU A 164 -14.61 -6.81 -28.95
N LYS A 165 -14.31 -5.86 -29.84
CA LYS A 165 -12.94 -5.35 -30.02
C LYS A 165 -12.38 -4.75 -28.73
N ALA A 166 -13.19 -3.93 -28.05
CA ALA A 166 -12.78 -3.30 -26.80
C ALA A 166 -12.49 -4.34 -25.71
N GLU A 167 -13.32 -5.37 -25.56
CA GLU A 167 -13.14 -6.44 -24.56
C GLU A 167 -11.90 -7.31 -24.86
N ASN A 168 -11.68 -7.67 -26.13
CA ASN A 168 -10.50 -8.44 -26.55
C ASN A 168 -9.21 -7.64 -26.33
N LEU A 169 -9.18 -6.37 -26.74
CA LEU A 169 -8.05 -5.48 -26.47
C LEU A 169 -7.79 -5.31 -24.98
N LYS A 170 -8.85 -5.12 -24.17
CA LYS A 170 -8.72 -4.97 -22.72
C LYS A 170 -8.03 -6.17 -22.12
N THR A 171 -8.49 -7.36 -22.48
CA THR A 171 -7.98 -8.63 -21.97
C THR A 171 -6.50 -8.80 -22.32
N GLU A 172 -6.12 -8.57 -23.58
CA GLU A 172 -4.72 -8.71 -24.01
C GLU A 172 -3.81 -7.62 -23.43
N PHE A 173 -4.27 -6.37 -23.31
CA PHE A 173 -3.52 -5.30 -22.65
C PHE A 173 -3.27 -5.60 -21.17
N ILE A 174 -4.30 -6.06 -20.45
CA ILE A 174 -4.15 -6.49 -19.05
C ILE A 174 -3.08 -7.57 -18.95
N GLN A 175 -3.10 -8.55 -19.85
CA GLN A 175 -2.12 -9.63 -19.83
C GLN A 175 -0.70 -9.13 -20.16
N ALA A 176 -0.56 -8.20 -21.12
CA ALA A 176 0.72 -7.58 -21.43
C ALA A 176 1.29 -6.83 -20.22
N PHE A 177 0.49 -5.99 -19.56
CA PHE A 177 0.90 -5.28 -18.35
C PHE A 177 1.20 -6.23 -17.19
N LYS A 178 0.36 -7.24 -16.95
CA LYS A 178 0.58 -8.25 -15.92
C LYS A 178 1.94 -8.92 -16.10
N ASN A 179 2.25 -9.39 -17.31
CA ASN A 179 3.53 -10.02 -17.63
C ASN A 179 4.73 -9.11 -17.35
N ARG A 180 4.55 -7.79 -17.43
CA ARG A 180 5.61 -6.80 -17.15
C ARG A 180 5.71 -6.50 -15.66
N PHE A 181 4.58 -6.26 -14.98
CA PHE A 181 4.57 -5.89 -13.57
C PHE A 181 4.95 -7.03 -12.63
N THR A 182 4.73 -8.28 -13.04
CA THR A 182 5.11 -9.45 -12.24
C THR A 182 6.48 -10.00 -12.61
N LYS A 183 7.13 -9.49 -13.66
CA LYS A 183 8.53 -9.85 -13.95
C LYS A 183 9.40 -9.26 -12.86
N ASN A 184 10.10 -10.14 -12.16
CA ASN A 184 11.06 -9.73 -11.14
C ASN A 184 12.26 -9.10 -11.86
N TYR A 185 12.35 -7.77 -11.87
CA TYR A 185 13.52 -7.04 -12.39
C TYR A 185 14.72 -7.10 -11.43
N GLY A 186 14.74 -8.08 -10.51
CA GLY A 186 15.65 -8.26 -9.38
C GLY A 186 17.15 -8.39 -9.66
N SER A 187 17.64 -7.89 -10.79
CA SER A 187 19.07 -7.76 -11.10
C SER A 187 19.43 -6.60 -12.05
N ALA A 188 18.45 -5.83 -12.56
CA ALA A 188 18.73 -4.74 -13.50
C ALA A 188 19.23 -3.44 -12.83
N ILE A 189 19.18 -3.36 -11.49
CA ILE A 189 19.54 -2.16 -10.71
C ILE A 189 21.07 -1.90 -10.66
N ASN A 190 21.87 -2.75 -11.30
CA ASN A 190 23.30 -2.50 -11.49
C ASN A 190 23.62 -1.74 -12.79
N ASN A 191 22.62 -1.49 -13.64
CA ASN A 191 22.74 -0.72 -14.89
C ASN A 191 21.77 0.46 -14.86
N ASN A 192 22.21 1.60 -15.41
CA ASN A 192 21.48 2.87 -15.57
C ASN A 192 19.94 2.71 -15.50
N GLU A 193 19.36 3.02 -14.34
CA GLU A 193 17.93 2.84 -14.01
C GLU A 193 17.00 3.49 -15.05
N GLN A 194 17.41 4.65 -15.56
CA GLN A 194 16.69 5.36 -16.62
C GLN A 194 16.64 4.56 -17.93
N LYS A 195 17.73 3.87 -18.29
CA LYS A 195 17.77 3.04 -19.50
C LYS A 195 16.83 1.85 -19.37
N VAL A 196 16.80 1.22 -18.20
CA VAL A 196 15.89 0.09 -17.92
C VAL A 196 14.43 0.54 -18.01
N GLU A 197 14.08 1.67 -17.40
CA GLU A 197 12.72 2.22 -17.48
C GLU A 197 12.32 2.53 -18.93
N ASN A 198 13.20 3.17 -19.70
CA ASN A 198 12.96 3.48 -21.11
C ASN A 198 12.82 2.21 -21.98
N ASP A 199 13.62 1.18 -21.72
CA ASP A 199 13.55 -0.09 -22.46
C ASP A 199 12.24 -0.84 -22.13
N ILE A 200 11.77 -0.76 -20.88
CA ILE A 200 10.47 -1.32 -20.47
C ILE A 200 9.32 -0.57 -21.15
N GLU A 201 9.37 0.76 -21.18
CA GLU A 201 8.33 1.57 -21.82
C GLU A 201 8.22 1.27 -23.32
N LYS A 202 9.36 1.20 -24.04
CA LYS A 202 9.38 0.82 -25.46
C LYS A 202 8.85 -0.58 -25.71
N GLN A 203 9.18 -1.52 -24.82
CA GLN A 203 8.67 -2.89 -24.93
C GLN A 203 7.17 -2.95 -24.70
N ILE A 204 6.64 -2.21 -23.72
CA ILE A 204 5.21 -2.08 -23.49
C ILE A 204 4.52 -1.50 -24.72
N GLU A 205 5.04 -0.39 -25.28
CA GLU A 205 4.50 0.20 -26.49
C GLU A 205 4.47 -0.81 -27.65
N GLY A 206 5.57 -1.52 -27.89
CA GLY A 206 5.65 -2.56 -28.91
C GLY A 206 4.61 -3.68 -28.70
N ASP A 207 4.46 -4.16 -27.46
CA ASP A 207 3.47 -5.19 -27.11
C ASP A 207 2.04 -4.68 -27.39
N LEU A 208 1.71 -3.46 -26.96
CA LEU A 208 0.38 -2.86 -27.17
C LEU A 208 0.06 -2.66 -28.66
N LEU A 209 1.02 -2.20 -29.46
CA LEU A 209 0.85 -2.01 -30.90
C LEU A 209 0.68 -3.35 -31.63
N SER A 210 1.45 -4.36 -31.26
CA SER A 210 1.34 -5.73 -31.79
C SER A 210 -0.03 -6.34 -31.48
N ILE A 211 -0.54 -6.14 -30.26
CA ILE A 211 -1.90 -6.53 -29.89
C ILE A 211 -2.94 -5.77 -30.72
N GLY A 212 -2.78 -4.45 -30.86
CA GLY A 212 -3.66 -3.60 -31.66
C GLY A 212 -3.81 -4.10 -33.10
N GLN A 213 -2.72 -4.49 -33.75
CA GLN A 213 -2.70 -4.98 -35.13
C GLN A 213 -3.60 -6.21 -35.36
N LYS A 214 -3.88 -7.01 -34.32
CA LYS A 214 -4.76 -8.18 -34.43
C LYS A 214 -6.24 -7.81 -34.57
N TYR A 215 -6.64 -6.67 -34.02
CA TYR A 215 -8.06 -6.30 -33.83
C TYR A 215 -8.47 -4.99 -34.52
N LEU A 216 -7.51 -4.09 -34.73
CA LEU A 216 -7.78 -2.71 -35.12
C LEU A 216 -7.49 -2.47 -36.61
N ASN A 217 -8.36 -1.69 -37.25
CA ASN A 217 -8.10 -1.14 -38.58
C ASN A 217 -7.13 0.05 -38.52
N GLU A 218 -6.76 0.63 -39.66
CA GLU A 218 -5.77 1.73 -39.74
C GLU A 218 -6.16 2.97 -38.91
N SER A 219 -7.43 3.37 -38.95
CA SER A 219 -7.91 4.52 -38.18
C SER A 219 -7.90 4.25 -36.67
N GLU A 220 -8.28 3.03 -36.28
CA GLU A 220 -8.26 2.56 -34.88
C GLU A 220 -6.83 2.43 -34.36
N MET A 221 -5.90 1.94 -35.19
CA MET A 221 -4.47 1.88 -34.88
C MET A 221 -3.84 3.26 -34.70
N THR A 222 -4.28 4.25 -35.49
CA THR A 222 -3.82 5.64 -35.33
C THR A 222 -4.26 6.20 -33.98
N ALA A 223 -5.53 5.98 -33.60
CA ALA A 223 -6.03 6.37 -32.30
C ALA A 223 -5.32 5.64 -31.14
N LEU A 224 -4.94 4.38 -31.31
CA LEU A 224 -4.15 3.65 -30.32
C LEU A 224 -2.75 4.26 -30.14
N LYS A 225 -2.05 4.59 -31.22
CA LYS A 225 -0.74 5.27 -31.16
C LYS A 225 -0.83 6.61 -30.43
N GLU A 226 -1.86 7.41 -30.74
CA GLU A 226 -2.12 8.66 -30.02
C GLU A 226 -2.39 8.41 -28.53
N ALA A 227 -3.21 7.41 -28.20
CA ALA A 227 -3.54 7.07 -26.81
C ALA A 227 -2.32 6.63 -26.00
N ILE A 228 -1.38 5.89 -26.61
CA ILE A 228 -0.09 5.50 -26.02
C ILE A 228 0.81 6.73 -25.88
N GLY A 229 0.89 7.58 -26.90
CA GLY A 229 1.68 8.82 -26.88
C GLY A 229 1.26 9.83 -25.81
N MET A 230 0.02 9.74 -25.30
CA MET A 230 -0.43 10.49 -24.12
C MET A 230 0.12 9.95 -22.78
N GLY A 231 0.88 8.86 -22.81
CA GLY A 231 1.48 8.19 -21.66
C GLY A 231 0.47 7.35 -20.86
N LEU A 232 0.97 6.47 -19.99
CA LEU A 232 0.10 5.54 -19.24
C LEU A 232 -0.59 6.17 -18.02
N ARG A 233 -0.18 7.37 -17.61
CA ARG A 233 -0.72 8.08 -16.44
C ARG A 233 -2.05 8.77 -16.76
N PRO A 234 -2.93 8.97 -15.76
CA PRO A 234 -4.12 9.78 -15.97
C PRO A 234 -3.75 11.23 -16.29
N THR A 235 -4.42 11.79 -17.29
CA THR A 235 -4.38 13.22 -17.65
C THR A 235 -5.56 13.95 -17.02
N GLU A 236 -5.57 15.29 -17.05
CA GLU A 236 -6.71 16.09 -16.57
C GLU A 236 -8.03 15.72 -17.29
N LYS A 237 -7.96 15.34 -18.58
CA LYS A 237 -9.11 14.88 -19.36
C LYS A 237 -9.65 13.53 -18.88
N ASP A 238 -8.80 12.68 -18.32
CA ASP A 238 -9.22 11.38 -17.77
C ASP A 238 -9.90 11.56 -16.40
N LYS A 239 -9.45 12.54 -15.61
CA LYS A 239 -9.99 12.84 -14.26
C LYS A 239 -11.39 13.46 -14.30
N SER A 240 -11.72 14.23 -15.33
CA SER A 240 -13.04 14.87 -15.44
C SER A 240 -14.16 13.87 -15.73
N LYS A 241 -13.88 12.76 -16.42
CA LYS A 241 -14.86 11.70 -16.71
C LYS A 241 -15.20 10.85 -15.49
N SER A 242 -14.27 10.66 -14.54
CA SER A 242 -14.52 9.84 -13.34
C SER A 242 -15.46 10.50 -12.31
N LYS A 243 -15.71 11.82 -12.42
CA LYS A 243 -16.64 12.53 -11.53
C LYS A 243 -18.12 12.43 -11.94
N SER A 244 -18.43 11.79 -13.06
CA SER A 244 -19.81 11.72 -13.60
C SER A 244 -20.60 10.47 -13.19
N CYS A 245 -20.02 9.58 -12.37
CA CYS A 245 -20.71 8.41 -11.82
C CYS A 245 -20.74 8.48 -10.29
N CYS A 246 -21.61 9.33 -9.74
CA CYS A 246 -22.13 9.26 -8.38
C CYS A 246 -23.64 9.51 -8.44
#